data_AF-A0A3D2J037-F1
#
_entry.id   AF-A0A3D2J037-F1
#
_cell.length_a   1.000
_cell.length_b   1.000
_cell.length_c   1.000
_cell.angle_alpha   90.00
_cell.angle_beta   90.00
_cell.angle_gamma   90.00
#
_symmetry.space_group_name_H-M   'P 1'
#
loop_
_entity.id
_entity.type
_entity.pdbx_description
1 polymer ?
#
loop_
_entity_poly.entity_id
_entity_poly.type
_entity_poly.pdbx_seq_one_letter_code
_entity_poly.pdbx_strand_id
1 'polypeptide(L)'
;MHIEDEIRNLLEKEVEKKDVRIDSIKLEKEDNNLFLRIVIDSDEIIDVDKCVEVTNIINPLLDEKDLIKESYILDVSTKEKGR
;
A
#
# COMPACT_ATOMS: atom_id res chain seq x y z
N MET A 1 18.74 -2.01 -4.40
CA MET A 1 17.78 -1.20 -3.63
C MET A 1 16.46 -1.31 -4.34
N HIS A 2 15.49 -1.99 -3.74
CA HIS A 2 14.15 -2.18 -4.30
C HIS A 2 13.25 -1.12 -3.69
N ILE A 3 12.60 -0.33 -4.53
CA ILE A 3 11.64 0.70 -4.10
C ILE A 3 10.53 0.12 -3.21
N GLU A 4 10.19 -1.15 -3.42
CA GLU A 4 9.20 -1.91 -2.67
C GLU A 4 9.56 -2.02 -1.18
N ASP A 5 10.85 -2.20 -0.83
CA ASP A 5 11.32 -2.26 0.56
C ASP A 5 11.19 -0.91 1.26
N GLU A 6 11.53 0.19 0.56
CA GLU A 6 11.41 1.54 1.09
C GLU A 6 9.94 1.92 1.32
N ILE A 7 9.07 1.61 0.34
CA ILE A 7 7.62 1.78 0.48
C ILE A 7 7.13 0.94 1.65
N ARG A 8 7.51 -0.34 1.72
CA ARG A 8 7.10 -1.23 2.80
C ARG A 8 7.45 -0.63 4.15
N ASN A 9 8.70 -0.27 4.40
CA ASN A 9 9.15 0.25 5.70
C ASN A 9 8.50 1.60 6.05
N LEU A 10 8.22 2.44 5.05
CA LEU A 10 7.50 3.69 5.23
C LEU A 10 6.05 3.45 5.67
N LEU A 11 5.35 2.58 4.96
CA LEU A 11 3.94 2.31 5.19
C LEU A 11 3.74 1.44 6.43
N GLU A 12 4.59 0.43 6.65
CA GLU A 12 4.53 -0.53 7.77
C GLU A 12 4.43 0.20 9.11
N LYS A 13 5.22 1.26 9.32
CA LYS A 13 5.17 2.08 10.55
C LYS A 13 3.84 2.81 10.75
N GLU A 14 3.18 3.21 9.69
CA GLU A 14 1.93 3.97 9.77
C GLU A 14 0.72 3.03 9.82
N VAL A 15 0.74 1.93 9.07
CA VAL A 15 -0.32 0.92 9.11
C VAL A 15 -0.30 0.13 10.42
N GLU A 16 0.86 -0.10 11.03
CA GLU A 16 0.97 -0.80 12.33
C GLU A 16 0.25 -0.03 13.45
N LYS A 17 0.25 1.32 13.40
CA LYS A 17 -0.54 2.17 14.32
C LYS A 17 -2.04 1.96 14.17
N LYS A 18 -2.48 1.43 13.02
CA LYS A 18 -3.86 1.11 12.70
C LYS A 18 -4.18 -0.37 12.87
N ASP A 19 -3.31 -1.17 13.46
CA ASP A 19 -3.47 -2.63 13.58
C ASP A 19 -3.56 -3.32 12.19
N VAL A 20 -2.87 -2.74 11.21
CA VAL A 20 -2.80 -3.24 9.83
C VAL A 20 -1.33 -3.49 9.50
N ARG A 21 -1.05 -4.48 8.67
CA ARG A 21 0.30 -4.83 8.22
C ARG A 21 0.34 -4.91 6.71
N ILE A 22 1.50 -4.61 6.14
CA ILE A 22 1.75 -4.81 4.72
C ILE A 22 2.01 -6.30 4.50
N ASP A 23 1.13 -6.96 3.74
CA ASP A 23 1.32 -8.35 3.32
C ASP A 23 2.36 -8.39 2.19
N SER A 24 2.05 -7.73 1.08
CA SER A 24 2.85 -7.75 -0.14
C SER A 24 2.77 -6.42 -0.87
N ILE A 25 3.89 -5.98 -1.46
CA ILE A 25 3.94 -4.83 -2.37
C ILE A 25 4.42 -5.35 -3.73
N LYS A 26 3.74 -4.95 -4.80
CA LYS A 26 4.13 -5.26 -6.17
C LYS A 26 4.04 -4.01 -7.02
N LEU A 27 5.14 -3.72 -7.71
CA LEU A 27 5.15 -2.71 -8.74
C LEU A 27 5.12 -3.40 -10.11
N GLU A 28 3.95 -3.37 -10.75
CA GLU A 28 3.74 -3.94 -12.09
C GLU A 28 3.76 -2.83 -13.13
N LYS A 29 4.40 -3.06 -14.28
CA LYS A 29 4.36 -2.15 -15.42
C LYS A 29 3.56 -2.81 -16.53
N GLU A 30 2.35 -2.33 -16.78
CA GLU A 30 1.49 -2.80 -17.86
C GLU A 30 1.41 -1.72 -18.95
N ASP A 31 1.81 -2.08 -20.17
CA ASP A 31 1.96 -1.19 -21.31
C ASP A 31 2.84 0.04 -21.01
N ASN A 32 2.20 1.18 -20.75
CA ASN A 32 2.82 2.47 -20.42
C ASN A 32 2.43 2.99 -19.04
N ASN A 33 1.67 2.20 -18.26
CA ASN A 33 1.21 2.59 -16.94
C ASN A 33 1.93 1.75 -15.88
N LEU A 34 2.29 2.40 -14.78
CA LEU A 34 2.76 1.72 -13.59
C LEU A 34 1.57 1.45 -12.67
N PHE A 35 1.56 0.27 -12.07
CA PHE A 35 0.56 -0.17 -11.10
C PHE A 35 1.28 -0.56 -9.81
N LEU A 36 1.08 0.22 -8.77
CA LEU A 36 1.58 -0.09 -7.44
C LEU A 36 0.46 -0.78 -6.66
N ARG A 37 0.53 -2.10 -6.60
CA ARG A 37 -0.43 -2.94 -5.87
C ARG A 37 0.11 -3.22 -4.48
N ILE A 38 -0.62 -2.74 -3.47
CA ILE A 38 -0.27 -2.89 -2.07
C ILE A 38 -1.37 -3.74 -1.43
N VAL A 39 -0.98 -4.92 -0.97
CA VAL A 39 -1.87 -5.81 -0.22
C VAL A 39 -1.62 -5.57 1.26
N ILE A 40 -2.65 -5.14 1.97
CA ILE A 40 -2.66 -5.01 3.42
C ILE A 40 -3.40 -6.19 4.06
N ASP A 41 -2.90 -6.66 5.19
CA ASP A 41 -3.53 -7.68 6.01
C ASP A 41 -3.74 -7.13 7.42
N SER A 42 -4.76 -7.63 8.11
CA SER A 42 -4.98 -7.34 9.52
C SER A 42 -5.44 -8.61 10.22
N ASP A 43 -5.24 -8.68 11.52
CA ASP A 43 -5.87 -9.69 12.35
C ASP A 43 -7.36 -9.36 12.60
N GLU A 44 -7.73 -8.09 12.49
CA GLU A 44 -9.13 -7.63 12.55
C GLU A 44 -9.78 -7.52 11.16
N ILE A 45 -11.11 -7.41 11.14
CA ILE A 45 -11.86 -7.15 9.91
C ILE A 45 -11.58 -5.71 9.48
N ILE A 46 -11.06 -5.55 8.25
CA ILE A 46 -10.88 -4.22 7.65
C ILE A 46 -12.21 -3.81 7.02
N ASP A 47 -12.93 -2.90 7.68
CA ASP A 47 -14.09 -2.24 7.10
C ASP A 47 -13.69 -1.21 6.04
N VAL A 48 -14.66 -0.77 5.24
CA VAL A 48 -14.46 0.23 4.19
C VAL A 48 -13.85 1.53 4.73
N ASP A 49 -14.26 1.97 5.92
CA ASP A 49 -13.76 3.19 6.55
C ASP A 49 -12.25 3.09 6.85
N LYS A 50 -11.83 1.96 7.38
CA LYS A 50 -10.43 1.66 7.67
C LYS A 50 -9.59 1.56 6.39
N CYS A 51 -10.13 0.95 5.34
CA CYS A 51 -9.49 0.90 4.03
C CYS A 51 -9.26 2.30 3.45
N VAL A 52 -10.28 3.16 3.53
CA VAL A 52 -10.19 4.56 3.08
C VAL A 52 -9.17 5.33 3.94
N GLU A 53 -9.17 5.15 5.26
CA GLU A 53 -8.24 5.82 6.16
C GLU A 53 -6.78 5.40 5.86
N VAL A 54 -6.52 4.11 5.74
CA VAL A 54 -5.19 3.58 5.38
C VAL A 54 -4.74 4.11 4.02
N THR A 55 -5.62 4.13 3.02
CA THR A 55 -5.31 4.69 1.70
C THR A 55 -4.96 6.19 1.79
N ASN A 56 -5.70 6.97 2.58
CA ASN A 56 -5.42 8.39 2.82
C ASN A 56 -4.11 8.64 3.58
N ILE A 57 -3.62 7.67 4.34
CA ILE A 57 -2.31 7.73 5.01
C ILE A 57 -1.20 7.36 4.02
N ILE A 58 -1.37 6.29 3.25
CA ILE A 58 -0.40 5.79 2.27
C ILE A 58 -0.11 6.84 1.19
N ASN A 59 -1.16 7.47 0.65
CA ASN A 59 -1.05 8.36 -0.50
C ASN A 59 -0.09 9.55 -0.30
N PRO A 60 -0.23 10.39 0.75
CA PRO A 60 0.69 11.50 0.99
C PRO A 60 2.11 11.04 1.36
N LEU A 61 2.28 9.87 1.99
CA LEU A 61 3.62 9.36 2.32
C LEU A 61 4.41 8.99 1.06
N LEU A 62 3.72 8.37 0.09
CA LEU A 62 4.30 8.04 -1.21
C LEU A 62 4.65 9.32 -2.00
N ASP A 63 3.78 10.32 -1.94
CA ASP A 63 3.98 11.63 -2.58
C ASP A 63 5.17 12.39 -1.96
N GLU A 64 5.25 12.46 -0.63
CA GLU A 64 6.34 13.14 0.09
C GLU A 64 7.71 12.50 -0.18
N LYS A 65 7.74 11.17 -0.31
CA LYS A 65 8.97 10.45 -0.61
C LYS A 65 9.37 10.51 -2.09
N ASP A 66 8.47 10.93 -2.99
CA ASP A 66 8.67 11.01 -4.45
C ASP A 66 9.34 9.73 -5.00
N LEU A 67 8.87 8.56 -4.55
CA LEU A 67 9.55 7.30 -4.84
C LEU A 67 9.44 6.94 -6.33
N ILE A 68 8.31 7.27 -6.95
CA ILE A 68 8.00 6.96 -8.35
C ILE A 68 7.84 8.28 -9.11
N LYS A 69 8.80 8.58 -10.00
CA LYS A 69 8.78 9.80 -10.84
C LYS A 69 7.80 9.76 -12.01
N GLU A 70 7.33 8.57 -12.37
CA GLU A 70 6.38 8.35 -13.45
C GLU A 70 4.96 8.25 -12.89
N SER A 71 3.94 8.55 -13.70
CA SER A 71 2.55 8.35 -13.29
C SER A 71 2.27 6.87 -13.01
N TYR A 72 1.74 6.58 -11.83
CA TYR A 72 1.35 5.23 -11.43
C TYR A 72 -0.06 5.23 -10.84
N ILE A 73 -0.67 4.05 -10.86
CA ILE A 73 -1.98 3.77 -10.30
C ILE A 73 -1.75 3.04 -8.98
N LEU A 74 -2.11 3.69 -7.88
CA LEU A 74 -2.08 3.10 -6.55
C LEU A 74 -3.33 2.23 -6.36
N ASP A 75 -3.13 0.94 -6.18
CA ASP A 75 -4.19 -0.01 -5.83
C ASP A 75 -3.91 -0.58 -4.45
N VAL A 76 -4.75 -0.22 -3.47
CA VAL A 76 -4.66 -0.73 -2.11
C VAL A 76 -5.78 -1.75 -1.92
N SER A 77 -5.37 -3.01 -1.74
CA SER A 77 -6.27 -4.13 -1.59
C SER A 77 -6.08 -4.78 -0.22
N THR A 78 -7.15 -5.33 0.34
CA THR A 78 -7.06 -6.09 1.60
C THR A 78 -6.88 -7.57 1.29
N LYS A 79 -6.13 -8.27 2.15
CA LYS A 79 -5.98 -9.72 2.02
C LYS A 79 -7.30 -10.39 2.38
N GLU A 80 -7.98 -10.93 1.38
CA GLU A 80 -9.12 -11.82 1.61
C GLU A 80 -8.60 -13.08 2.32
N LYS A 81 -8.82 -13.19 3.63
CA LYS A 81 -8.73 -14.46 4.35
C LYS A 81 -9.90 -15.32 3.88
N GLY A 82 -9.70 -16.00 2.75
CA GLY A 82 -10.63 -16.99 2.22
C GLY A 82 -11.07 -17.93 3.35
N ARG A 83 -12.39 -18.01 3.52
CA ARG A 83 -13.06 -18.79 4.57
C ARG A 83 -12.81 -20.29 4.43
#